data_AF-A0A8S9ZPD8-F1
#
_entry.id   AF-A0A8S9ZPD8-F1
#
_cell.length_a   1.000
_cell.length_b   1.000
_cell.length_c   1.000
_cell.angle_alpha   90.00
_cell.angle_beta   90.00
_cell.angle_gamma   90.00
#
_symmetry.space_group_name_H-M   'P 1'
#
loop_
_entity.id
_entity.type
_entity.pdbx_description
1 polymer ?
#
loop_
_entity_poly.entity_id
_entity_poly.type
_entity_poly.pdbx_seq_one_letter_code
_entity_poly.pdbx_strand_id
1 'polypeptide(L)'
;MAGIDFGNMNCYLAAARNKGIEVLMNDYSLHATPYDFFKLLILGNVFYHFFACILFGQTSRHMGFGARQQLNMHYKNTVLNFKQLLGKQYSDLLGSSIPCDVTQLKNGDLGFKLLEVFYIVMYLNEEKVFSPEQVLACLFTHLRLLLSKSLEADVNECVMSVPYYFDENQRLAIFAAGKIASLKIHLINDHAALAYNYGIYNGMSLPKTEDPSKIVAFIDCGHSCIQSSLIAFNVGRAKVISAAHSIEVGGHYFDMLLRDHFVVQFKEKYNIDVTKNPKAMFRLLDECEKKVFQLKKQMSANSQNIPFQIECFMNDVDVSGSMQRTQFEEMGQHLFEKINLMLKALIDKSQINIEDISDVEIIGGSSRIPRIKQIIGAFFNKEPRTTMNQDDAIARGCALRSAMFYPIYQMKEFTLEDPFELIIDNSKMPNEKSLAELIKIEIDMQAADRRATERKIAEELRLSCLNECQTVLEWLDMNSTELQKKQIECRHFELEKHCKPALNKLLAAKNNVTNQENNNQNNNEQPMQDNEVTFEEENIETQNLSSNTKLENNKTEMEMEK
;
A
#
# COMPACT_ATOMS: atom_id res chain seq x y z
N MET A 1 -2.26 18.45 6.39
CA MET A 1 -2.75 17.69 7.56
C MET A 1 -3.40 16.44 7.05
N ALA A 2 -2.85 15.29 7.39
CA ALA A 2 -3.27 14.03 6.82
C ALA A 2 -3.37 12.96 7.92
N GLY A 3 -4.43 12.17 7.81
CA GLY A 3 -4.62 10.92 8.53
C GLY A 3 -4.44 9.75 7.58
N ILE A 4 -3.72 8.72 8.03
CA ILE A 4 -3.50 7.50 7.27
C ILE A 4 -3.99 6.34 8.13
N ASP A 5 -4.97 5.60 7.63
CA ASP A 5 -5.25 4.25 8.13
C ASP A 5 -4.28 3.30 7.43
N PHE A 6 -3.33 2.77 8.19
CA PHE A 6 -2.34 1.82 7.69
C PHE A 6 -2.86 0.40 7.85
N GLY A 7 -3.83 0.00 7.03
CA GLY A 7 -4.38 -1.35 7.03
C GLY A 7 -3.47 -2.41 6.39
N ASN A 8 -3.76 -3.70 6.64
CA ASN A 8 -2.97 -4.80 6.05
C ASN A 8 -3.26 -5.03 4.56
N MET A 9 -4.51 -4.80 4.13
CA MET A 9 -4.94 -5.01 2.73
C MET A 9 -4.96 -3.71 1.94
N ASN A 10 -5.50 -2.65 2.56
CA ASN A 10 -5.70 -1.34 1.96
C ASN A 10 -5.23 -0.27 2.94
N CYS A 11 -4.73 0.85 2.40
CA CYS A 11 -4.58 2.07 3.17
C CYS A 11 -5.67 3.08 2.76
N TYR A 12 -6.22 3.79 3.73
CA TYR A 12 -7.15 4.89 3.50
C TYR A 12 -6.49 6.21 3.89
N LEU A 13 -6.62 7.20 3.02
CA LEU A 13 -6.05 8.53 3.20
C LEU A 13 -7.17 9.51 3.49
N ALA A 14 -7.02 10.30 4.54
CA ALA A 14 -7.96 11.35 4.87
C ALA A 14 -7.21 12.65 5.17
N ALA A 15 -7.85 13.79 4.94
CA ALA A 15 -7.28 15.09 5.22
C ALA A 15 -8.34 16.08 5.70
N ALA A 16 -7.89 17.06 6.48
CA ALA A 16 -8.75 18.16 6.93
C ALA A 16 -8.79 19.26 5.87
N ARG A 17 -9.95 19.48 5.24
CA ARG A 17 -10.17 20.48 4.19
C ARG A 17 -11.54 21.13 4.36
N ASN A 18 -11.64 22.43 4.04
CA ASN A 18 -12.91 23.17 3.98
C ASN A 18 -13.81 23.01 5.24
N LYS A 19 -13.21 23.08 6.45
CA LYS A 19 -13.90 22.89 7.74
C LYS A 19 -14.49 21.48 7.97
N GLY A 20 -14.06 20.49 7.20
CA GLY A 20 -14.45 19.09 7.36
C GLY A 20 -13.28 18.12 7.14
N ILE A 21 -13.59 16.83 7.18
CA ILE A 21 -12.66 15.74 6.88
C ILE A 21 -13.09 15.07 5.59
N GLU A 22 -12.18 15.04 4.63
CA GLU A 22 -12.35 14.41 3.33
C GLU A 22 -11.48 13.17 3.24
N VAL A 23 -12.00 12.11 2.63
CA VAL A 23 -11.24 10.89 2.33
C VAL A 23 -10.80 10.96 0.89
N LEU A 24 -9.49 10.93 0.68
CA LEU A 24 -8.86 11.19 -0.59
C LEU A 24 -8.92 9.96 -1.49
N MET A 25 -8.92 10.20 -2.80
CA MET A 25 -8.84 9.15 -3.80
C MET A 25 -7.40 9.01 -4.32
N ASN A 26 -7.03 7.81 -4.73
CA ASN A 26 -5.79 7.57 -5.44
C ASN A 26 -5.89 7.93 -6.94
N ASP A 27 -4.81 7.69 -7.68
CA ASP A 27 -4.71 7.93 -9.13
C ASP A 27 -5.73 7.15 -9.99
N TYR A 28 -6.41 6.15 -9.41
CA TYR A 28 -7.45 5.34 -10.04
C TYR A 28 -8.86 5.70 -9.57
N SER A 29 -9.02 6.84 -8.90
CA SER A 29 -10.31 7.30 -8.34
C SER A 29 -10.92 6.34 -7.33
N LEU A 30 -10.06 5.60 -6.59
CA LEU A 30 -10.48 4.71 -5.50
C LEU A 30 -10.10 5.32 -4.15
N HIS A 31 -11.01 5.26 -3.18
CA HIS A 31 -10.77 5.73 -1.80
C HIS A 31 -9.80 4.84 -1.02
N ALA A 32 -9.75 3.55 -1.37
CA ALA A 32 -8.74 2.64 -0.89
C ALA A 32 -7.56 2.69 -1.87
N THR A 33 -6.34 2.73 -1.36
CA THR A 33 -5.18 2.33 -2.15
C THR A 33 -4.99 0.84 -1.94
N PRO A 34 -5.44 -0.01 -2.88
CA PRO A 34 -5.35 -1.45 -2.70
C PRO A 34 -3.91 -1.90 -2.88
N TYR A 35 -3.47 -2.81 -2.00
CA TYR A 35 -2.15 -3.42 -2.08
C TYR A 35 -2.21 -4.93 -2.34
N ASP A 36 -3.31 -5.39 -2.93
CA ASP A 36 -3.77 -6.77 -2.79
C ASP A 36 -3.55 -7.61 -4.05
N PHE A 37 -2.67 -8.64 -4.05
CA PHE A 37 -3.04 -10.09 -3.98
C PHE A 37 -1.89 -11.12 -4.29
N PHE A 38 -1.34 -11.77 -3.26
CA PHE A 38 -0.60 -13.06 -3.13
C PHE A 38 0.79 -13.43 -3.73
N LYS A 39 1.62 -14.11 -2.90
CA LYS A 39 2.69 -15.09 -3.22
C LYS A 39 2.56 -16.34 -2.34
N LEU A 40 2.29 -17.50 -2.96
CA LEU A 40 2.28 -18.81 -2.29
C LEU A 40 3.69 -19.31 -2.04
N LEU A 41 4.02 -19.62 -0.78
CA LEU A 41 5.10 -20.54 -0.47
C LEU A 41 4.47 -21.88 -0.06
N ILE A 42 4.80 -22.95 -0.78
CA ILE A 42 4.50 -24.32 -0.34
C ILE A 42 5.70 -24.79 0.48
N LEU A 43 5.51 -24.95 1.79
CA LEU A 43 6.31 -25.83 2.63
C LEU A 43 5.34 -26.65 3.51
N GLY A 44 4.91 -27.81 3.01
CA GLY A 44 3.96 -28.70 3.70
C GLY A 44 2.48 -28.52 3.29
N ASN A 45 1.56 -29.00 4.15
CA ASN A 45 0.10 -28.99 3.93
C ASN A 45 -0.58 -27.66 4.33
N VAL A 46 0.18 -26.57 4.54
CA VAL A 46 -0.38 -25.30 5.03
C VAL A 46 -0.05 -24.17 4.07
N PHE A 47 -1.09 -23.45 3.63
CA PHE A 47 -1.01 -22.40 2.63
C PHE A 47 -1.27 -21.03 3.30
N TYR A 48 -0.35 -20.07 3.22
CA TYR A 48 -0.43 -18.76 3.91
C TYR A 48 -0.48 -17.60 2.91
N HIS A 49 -1.25 -16.51 3.12
CA HIS A 49 -1.31 -15.32 2.23
C HIS A 49 -0.91 -13.98 2.88
N PHE A 50 -0.50 -13.02 2.03
CA PHE A 50 0.45 -11.96 2.38
C PHE A 50 0.19 -10.67 1.56
N PHE A 51 0.01 -9.50 2.22
CA PHE A 51 -0.55 -8.29 1.59
C PHE A 51 0.17 -7.00 2.00
N ALA A 52 0.84 -6.39 1.01
CA ALA A 52 1.36 -5.01 0.90
C ALA A 52 2.34 -5.01 -0.31
N CYS A 53 1.96 -4.49 -1.49
CA CYS A 53 2.64 -4.78 -2.76
C CYS A 53 3.58 -3.67 -3.24
N ILE A 54 4.88 -3.98 -3.30
CA ILE A 54 5.90 -3.14 -3.92
C ILE A 54 6.68 -3.97 -4.94
N LEU A 55 6.57 -3.58 -6.20
CA LEU A 55 7.30 -4.20 -7.31
C LEU A 55 8.56 -3.39 -7.60
N PHE A 56 9.71 -4.04 -7.52
CA PHE A 56 10.98 -3.51 -8.00
C PHE A 56 11.18 -3.91 -9.46
N GLY A 57 11.07 -2.93 -10.35
CA GLY A 57 11.25 -3.12 -11.79
C GLY A 57 12.68 -2.91 -12.26
N GLN A 58 12.89 -3.14 -13.55
CA GLN A 58 14.17 -2.87 -14.23
C GLN A 58 14.44 -1.38 -14.43
N THR A 59 13.40 -0.55 -14.41
CA THR A 59 13.48 0.89 -14.70
C THR A 59 13.00 1.74 -13.53
N SER A 60 11.94 1.33 -12.85
CA SER A 60 11.38 2.01 -11.70
C SER A 60 10.66 1.06 -10.76
N ARG A 61 10.29 1.57 -9.58
CA ARG A 61 9.40 0.90 -8.64
C ARG A 61 7.94 1.16 -9.02
N HIS A 62 7.11 0.16 -8.76
CA HIS A 62 5.66 0.31 -8.80
C HIS A 62 5.10 -0.04 -7.43
N MET A 63 4.07 0.70 -7.00
CA MET A 63 3.43 0.56 -5.69
C MET A 63 1.91 0.54 -5.85
N GLY A 64 1.21 -0.07 -4.89
CA GLY A 64 -0.26 -0.11 -4.88
C GLY A 64 -0.82 -0.82 -6.11
N PHE A 65 -1.80 -0.20 -6.76
CA PHE A 65 -2.49 -0.78 -7.92
C PHE A 65 -1.54 -1.01 -9.12
N GLY A 66 -0.55 -0.14 -9.34
CA GLY A 66 0.41 -0.31 -10.44
C GLY A 66 1.33 -1.52 -10.27
N ALA A 67 1.71 -1.84 -9.02
CA ALA A 67 2.45 -3.06 -8.69
C ALA A 67 1.57 -4.30 -8.87
N ARG A 68 0.31 -4.19 -8.44
CA ARG A 68 -0.67 -5.28 -8.52
C ARG A 68 -0.89 -5.78 -9.95
N GLN A 69 -1.11 -4.88 -10.91
CA GLN A 69 -1.37 -5.27 -12.30
C GLN A 69 -0.24 -6.10 -12.93
N GLN A 70 0.98 -5.95 -12.40
CA GLN A 70 2.20 -6.56 -12.93
C GLN A 70 2.67 -7.77 -12.11
N LEU A 71 1.97 -8.09 -11.02
CA LEU A 71 2.40 -9.08 -10.05
C LEU A 71 2.62 -10.48 -10.66
N ASN A 72 1.67 -10.95 -11.49
CA ASN A 72 1.76 -12.27 -12.14
C ASN A 72 3.00 -12.41 -13.04
N MET A 73 3.47 -11.30 -13.62
CA MET A 73 4.64 -11.29 -14.49
C MET A 73 5.95 -11.18 -13.69
N HIS A 74 5.93 -10.46 -12.56
CA HIS A 74 7.12 -10.10 -11.80
C HIS A 74 7.14 -10.61 -10.35
N TYR A 75 6.49 -11.74 -10.07
CA TYR A 75 6.31 -12.29 -8.71
C TYR A 75 7.60 -12.46 -7.87
N LYS A 76 8.78 -12.61 -8.50
CA LYS A 76 10.08 -12.71 -7.80
C LYS A 76 10.57 -11.36 -7.27
N ASN A 77 10.24 -10.26 -7.94
CA ASN A 77 10.70 -8.91 -7.59
C ASN A 77 9.62 -8.09 -6.88
N THR A 78 8.51 -8.73 -6.52
CA THR A 78 7.42 -8.10 -5.78
C THR A 78 7.47 -8.50 -4.32
N VAL A 79 7.69 -7.50 -3.46
CA VAL A 79 7.67 -7.67 -2.01
C VAL A 79 6.25 -7.56 -1.49
N LEU A 80 5.87 -8.48 -0.59
CA LEU A 80 4.53 -8.62 0.01
C LEU A 80 4.62 -8.77 1.54
N ASN A 81 3.58 -8.36 2.26
CA ASN A 81 3.38 -8.55 3.72
C ASN A 81 4.56 -8.15 4.62
N PHE A 82 5.21 -7.04 4.31
CA PHE A 82 6.27 -6.53 5.18
C PHE A 82 5.73 -6.02 6.53
N LYS A 83 4.43 -5.70 6.66
CA LYS A 83 3.83 -5.18 7.91
C LYS A 83 4.00 -6.12 9.11
N GLN A 84 3.88 -7.44 8.92
CA GLN A 84 4.04 -8.42 10.01
C GLN A 84 5.51 -8.68 10.36
N LEU A 85 6.42 -8.40 9.43
CA LEU A 85 7.86 -8.61 9.56
C LEU A 85 8.58 -7.45 10.23
N LEU A 86 7.89 -6.31 10.41
CA LEU A 86 8.41 -5.14 11.10
C LEU A 86 8.87 -5.51 12.52
N GLY A 87 10.11 -5.14 12.85
CA GLY A 87 10.65 -5.32 14.19
C GLY A 87 10.80 -6.77 14.68
N LYS A 88 10.66 -7.77 13.80
CA LYS A 88 10.86 -9.19 14.12
C LYS A 88 12.32 -9.60 13.92
N GLN A 89 12.83 -10.48 14.79
CA GLN A 89 14.16 -11.07 14.64
C GLN A 89 14.09 -12.29 13.72
N TYR A 90 15.20 -12.66 13.07
CA TYR A 90 15.21 -13.82 12.18
C TYR A 90 14.96 -15.12 12.95
N SER A 91 15.39 -15.18 14.21
CA SER A 91 15.06 -16.30 15.11
C SER A 91 13.56 -16.48 15.32
N ASP A 92 12.79 -15.40 15.40
CA ASP A 92 11.32 -15.45 15.56
C ASP A 92 10.62 -15.96 14.29
N LEU A 93 11.38 -16.01 13.20
CA LEU A 93 10.94 -16.42 11.89
C LEU A 93 11.42 -17.83 11.53
N LEU A 94 12.32 -18.43 12.34
CA LEU A 94 12.72 -19.82 12.20
C LEU A 94 11.52 -20.74 12.51
N GLY A 95 11.03 -21.43 11.48
CA GLY A 95 9.81 -22.25 11.54
C GLY A 95 8.53 -21.51 11.11
N SER A 96 8.62 -20.19 10.89
CA SER A 96 7.56 -19.36 10.32
C SER A 96 7.73 -19.31 8.80
N SER A 97 6.72 -19.71 8.03
CA SER A 97 6.81 -19.73 6.56
C SER A 97 6.67 -18.33 5.97
N ILE A 98 7.79 -17.65 5.69
CA ILE A 98 7.82 -16.33 5.04
C ILE A 98 7.84 -16.50 3.51
N PRO A 99 7.05 -15.71 2.75
CA PRO A 99 6.92 -15.87 1.31
C PRO A 99 8.11 -15.39 0.49
N CYS A 100 9.24 -14.99 1.08
CA CYS A 100 10.39 -14.46 0.34
C CYS A 100 11.69 -15.08 0.84
N ASP A 101 12.70 -15.07 -0.03
CA ASP A 101 14.05 -15.45 0.33
C ASP A 101 14.55 -14.42 1.34
N VAL A 102 14.42 -14.77 2.62
CA VAL A 102 14.91 -13.96 3.73
C VAL A 102 16.30 -14.44 4.07
N THR A 103 17.26 -13.51 4.05
CA THR A 103 18.61 -13.78 4.51
C THR A 103 18.89 -13.06 5.81
N GLN A 104 19.70 -13.69 6.67
CA GLN A 104 20.29 -13.06 7.84
C GLN A 104 21.61 -12.41 7.42
N LEU A 105 21.64 -11.08 7.40
CA LEU A 105 22.91 -10.36 7.29
C LEU A 105 23.57 -10.27 8.67
N LYS A 106 24.91 -10.24 8.69
CA LYS A 106 25.66 -10.04 9.93
C LYS A 106 25.37 -8.64 10.47
N ASN A 107 25.11 -8.54 11.77
CA ASN A 107 24.96 -7.28 12.48
C ASN A 107 26.10 -6.31 12.10
N GLY A 108 25.79 -5.20 11.44
CA GLY A 108 26.76 -4.13 11.17
C GLY A 108 26.74 -3.51 9.78
N ASP A 109 26.29 -4.22 8.74
CA ASP A 109 26.49 -3.74 7.35
C ASP A 109 25.46 -2.70 6.88
N LEU A 110 24.28 -2.62 7.52
CA LEU A 110 23.19 -1.70 7.18
C LEU A 110 22.75 -0.79 8.35
N GLY A 111 23.51 -0.79 9.46
CA GLY A 111 23.32 0.16 10.57
C GLY A 111 22.12 -0.05 11.49
N PHE A 112 21.24 -1.03 11.21
CA PHE A 112 20.17 -1.44 12.12
C PHE A 112 20.65 -2.53 13.07
N LYS A 113 20.67 -2.25 14.38
CA LYS A 113 20.88 -3.28 15.43
C LYS A 113 19.67 -4.18 15.68
N LEU A 114 18.53 -3.87 15.03
CA LEU A 114 17.22 -4.46 15.33
C LEU A 114 16.80 -5.58 14.37
N LEU A 115 17.56 -5.89 13.32
CA LEU A 115 17.04 -6.60 12.16
C LEU A 115 17.99 -7.67 11.61
N GLU A 116 17.41 -8.83 11.34
CA GLU A 116 18.10 -9.99 10.77
C GLU A 116 17.39 -10.50 9.50
N VAL A 117 16.48 -9.72 8.91
CA VAL A 117 15.60 -10.16 7.81
C VAL A 117 15.67 -9.18 6.67
N PHE A 118 16.06 -9.66 5.50
CA PHE A 118 16.21 -8.81 4.32
C PHE A 118 15.60 -9.47 3.08
N TYR A 119 15.02 -8.64 2.20
CA TYR A 119 14.51 -9.02 0.89
C TYR A 119 15.59 -8.86 -0.17
N ILE A 120 15.76 -9.87 -1.02
CA ILE A 120 16.64 -9.79 -2.19
C ILE A 120 15.75 -9.63 -3.44
N VAL A 121 15.94 -8.54 -4.19
CA VAL A 121 15.17 -8.23 -5.39
C VAL A 121 16.07 -7.72 -6.52
N MET A 122 15.69 -7.98 -7.76
CA MET A 122 16.35 -7.38 -8.91
C MET A 122 15.76 -5.99 -9.20
N TYR A 123 16.49 -4.92 -8.87
CA TYR A 123 16.10 -3.54 -9.11
C TYR A 123 17.14 -2.81 -9.95
N LEU A 124 16.71 -2.12 -11.01
CA LEU A 124 17.62 -1.46 -11.96
C LEU A 124 18.65 -2.43 -12.60
N ASN A 125 18.23 -3.67 -12.82
CA ASN A 125 19.06 -4.79 -13.31
C ASN A 125 20.20 -5.22 -12.37
N GLU A 126 20.16 -4.78 -11.11
CA GLU A 126 21.11 -5.16 -10.07
C GLU A 126 20.39 -5.91 -8.96
N GLU A 127 21.07 -6.89 -8.36
CA GLU A 127 20.58 -7.53 -7.13
C GLU A 127 20.73 -6.54 -5.98
N LYS A 128 19.62 -6.19 -5.34
CA LYS A 128 19.60 -5.29 -4.19
C LYS A 128 18.92 -5.93 -2.99
N VAL A 129 19.38 -5.52 -1.82
CA VAL A 129 18.91 -6.01 -0.54
C VAL A 129 18.18 -4.90 0.18
N PHE A 130 16.94 -5.16 0.62
CA PHE A 130 16.10 -4.20 1.33
C PHE A 130 15.62 -4.75 2.67
N SER A 131 15.62 -3.93 3.72
CA SER A 131 14.96 -4.25 4.99
C SER A 131 13.43 -4.02 4.91
N PRO A 132 12.61 -4.65 5.77
CA PRO A 132 11.18 -4.37 5.87
C PRO A 132 10.83 -2.89 6.05
N GLU A 133 11.65 -2.13 6.76
CA GLU A 133 11.52 -0.69 6.99
C GLU A 133 11.82 0.11 5.73
N GLN A 134 12.82 -0.28 4.93
CA GLN A 134 13.08 0.37 3.64
C GLN A 134 11.92 0.12 2.68
N VAL A 135 11.38 -1.10 2.64
CA VAL A 135 10.18 -1.42 1.86
C VAL A 135 8.98 -0.61 2.36
N LEU A 136 8.78 -0.51 3.68
CA LEU A 136 7.74 0.33 4.28
C LEU A 136 7.96 1.82 3.95
N ALA A 137 9.20 2.30 3.89
CA ALA A 137 9.52 3.67 3.53
C ALA A 137 9.19 3.98 2.06
N CYS A 138 9.37 3.01 1.15
CA CYS A 138 8.89 3.11 -0.23
C CYS A 138 7.38 3.34 -0.24
N LEU A 139 6.63 2.56 0.53
CA LEU A 139 5.18 2.72 0.67
C LEU A 139 4.81 4.10 1.22
N PHE A 140 5.45 4.55 2.29
CA PHE A 140 5.17 5.86 2.89
C PHE A 140 5.51 7.02 1.96
N THR A 141 6.58 6.89 1.16
CA THR A 141 6.90 7.82 0.09
C THR A 141 5.74 7.92 -0.90
N HIS A 142 5.19 6.79 -1.34
CA HIS A 142 4.06 6.78 -2.27
C HIS A 142 2.79 7.39 -1.66
N LEU A 143 2.44 7.03 -0.42
CA LEU A 143 1.30 7.63 0.28
C LEU A 143 1.47 9.14 0.45
N ARG A 144 2.69 9.60 0.79
CA ARG A 144 3.03 11.02 0.87
C ARG A 144 2.82 11.72 -0.47
N LEU A 145 3.29 11.15 -1.58
CA LEU A 145 3.10 11.72 -2.91
C LEU A 145 1.62 11.80 -3.31
N LEU A 146 0.82 10.77 -2.99
CA LEU A 146 -0.64 10.79 -3.20
C LEU A 146 -1.31 11.91 -2.39
N LEU A 147 -0.94 12.04 -1.11
CA LEU A 147 -1.43 13.11 -0.25
C LEU A 147 -1.03 14.49 -0.79
N SER A 148 0.24 14.69 -1.16
CA SER A 148 0.74 15.97 -1.68
C SER A 148 0.05 16.35 -2.99
N LYS A 149 -0.17 15.37 -3.88
CA LYS A 149 -0.90 15.58 -5.13
C LYS A 149 -2.36 15.98 -4.88
N SER A 150 -3.05 15.26 -3.99
CA SER A 150 -4.46 15.53 -3.70
C SER A 150 -4.69 16.82 -2.92
N LEU A 151 -3.72 17.27 -2.13
CA LEU A 151 -3.79 18.50 -1.34
C LEU A 151 -3.16 19.70 -2.04
N GLU A 152 -2.50 19.49 -3.19
CA GLU A 152 -1.74 20.51 -3.93
C GLU A 152 -0.70 21.24 -3.05
N ALA A 153 -0.15 20.53 -2.06
CA ALA A 153 0.77 21.06 -1.06
C ALA A 153 1.68 19.96 -0.52
N ASP A 154 2.91 20.30 -0.15
CA ASP A 154 3.84 19.32 0.41
C ASP A 154 3.39 18.82 1.79
N VAL A 155 3.29 17.50 1.93
CA VAL A 155 2.93 16.84 3.18
C VAL A 155 4.18 16.26 3.84
N ASN A 156 4.62 16.92 4.90
CA ASN A 156 5.80 16.49 5.66
C ASN A 156 5.46 15.83 7.00
N GLU A 157 4.19 15.88 7.42
CA GLU A 157 3.73 15.37 8.71
C GLU A 157 2.33 14.78 8.61
N CYS A 158 2.11 13.64 9.27
CA CYS A 158 0.82 12.94 9.27
C CYS A 158 0.57 12.19 10.58
N VAL A 159 -0.69 11.84 10.83
CA VAL A 159 -1.09 10.88 11.87
C VAL A 159 -1.40 9.55 11.22
N MET A 160 -0.87 8.46 11.77
CA MET A 160 -1.04 7.12 11.23
C MET A 160 -1.60 6.17 12.29
N SER A 161 -2.60 5.37 11.90
CA SER A 161 -3.17 4.35 12.79
C SER A 161 -2.29 3.11 12.85
N VAL A 162 -2.25 2.47 14.03
CA VAL A 162 -1.62 1.17 14.25
C VAL A 162 -2.47 0.30 15.16
N PRO A 163 -2.41 -1.03 15.01
CA PRO A 163 -3.06 -1.93 15.95
C PRO A 163 -2.50 -1.74 17.36
N TYR A 164 -3.37 -1.70 18.37
CA TYR A 164 -2.92 -1.44 19.73
C TYR A 164 -1.95 -2.50 20.26
N TYR A 165 -2.06 -3.74 19.77
CA TYR A 165 -1.20 -4.86 20.14
C TYR A 165 0.20 -4.81 19.49
N PHE A 166 0.47 -3.81 18.64
CA PHE A 166 1.81 -3.62 18.09
C PHE A 166 2.80 -3.31 19.21
N ASP A 167 3.85 -4.13 19.26
CA ASP A 167 4.93 -3.98 20.22
C ASP A 167 5.80 -2.75 19.92
N GLU A 168 6.70 -2.44 20.85
CA GLU A 168 7.58 -1.26 20.73
C GLU A 168 8.47 -1.34 19.48
N ASN A 169 8.98 -2.53 19.13
CA ASN A 169 9.88 -2.72 17.99
C ASN A 169 9.15 -2.48 16.67
N GLN A 170 7.92 -2.99 16.54
CA GLN A 170 7.04 -2.76 15.39
C GLN A 170 6.75 -1.27 15.19
N ARG A 171 6.47 -0.54 16.29
CA ARG A 171 6.23 0.90 16.23
C ARG A 171 7.50 1.66 15.86
N LEU A 172 8.65 1.31 16.44
CA LEU A 172 9.96 1.89 16.08
C LEU A 172 10.30 1.67 14.60
N ALA A 173 10.01 0.50 14.05
CA ALA A 173 10.18 0.20 12.63
C ALA A 173 9.33 1.13 11.74
N ILE A 174 8.10 1.45 12.15
CA ILE A 174 7.25 2.43 11.47
C ILE A 174 7.85 3.84 11.53
N PHE A 175 8.35 4.27 12.70
CA PHE A 175 9.04 5.57 12.80
C PHE A 175 10.30 5.63 11.93
N ALA A 176 11.08 4.55 11.88
CA ALA A 176 12.28 4.48 11.06
C ALA A 176 11.92 4.63 9.58
N ALA A 177 10.91 3.90 9.11
CA ALA A 177 10.39 4.01 7.76
C ALA A 177 9.86 5.42 7.45
N GLY A 178 9.18 6.06 8.40
CA GLY A 178 8.72 7.46 8.28
C GLY A 178 9.89 8.42 8.08
N LYS A 179 10.96 8.29 8.88
CA LYS A 179 12.17 9.10 8.73
C LYS A 179 12.85 8.88 7.38
N ILE A 180 12.97 7.64 6.90
CA ILE A 180 13.52 7.32 5.58
C ILE A 180 12.68 7.98 4.47
N ALA A 181 11.35 7.95 4.59
CA ALA A 181 10.41 8.56 3.65
C ALA A 181 10.32 10.10 3.75
N SER A 182 11.12 10.74 4.62
CA SER A 182 11.01 12.17 4.95
C SER A 182 9.59 12.59 5.37
N LEU A 183 8.92 11.72 6.14
CA LEU A 183 7.57 11.93 6.65
C LEU A 183 7.56 11.80 8.18
N LYS A 184 7.24 12.88 8.88
CA LYS A 184 7.07 12.87 10.32
C LYS A 184 5.73 12.22 10.67
N ILE A 185 5.79 11.05 11.30
CA ILE A 185 4.61 10.26 11.65
C ILE A 185 4.31 10.44 13.13
N HIS A 186 3.03 10.65 13.46
CA HIS A 186 2.50 10.51 14.81
C HIS A 186 1.61 9.27 14.84
N LEU A 187 1.93 8.30 15.70
CA LEU A 187 1.14 7.08 15.80
C LEU A 187 -0.06 7.28 16.71
N ILE A 188 -1.18 6.68 16.32
CA ILE A 188 -2.38 6.55 17.14
C ILE A 188 -2.87 5.11 17.07
N ASN A 189 -3.43 4.58 18.15
CA ASN A 189 -4.06 3.26 18.12
C ASN A 189 -5.34 3.29 17.26
N ASP A 190 -5.67 2.20 16.56
CA ASP A 190 -6.88 2.13 15.72
C ASP A 190 -8.16 2.50 16.50
N HIS A 191 -8.33 1.95 17.72
CA HIS A 191 -9.48 2.26 18.58
C HIS A 191 -9.48 3.72 19.06
N ALA A 192 -8.30 4.32 19.25
CA ALA A 192 -8.18 5.72 19.63
C ALA A 192 -8.61 6.63 18.46
N ALA A 193 -8.21 6.30 17.23
CA ALA A 193 -8.69 7.01 16.04
C ALA A 193 -10.22 6.91 15.90
N LEU A 194 -10.82 5.73 16.15
CA LEU A 194 -12.27 5.56 16.20
C LEU A 194 -12.92 6.43 17.27
N ALA A 195 -12.30 6.55 18.46
CA ALA A 195 -12.81 7.41 19.52
C ALA A 195 -12.85 8.89 19.10
N TYR A 196 -11.81 9.38 18.42
CA TYR A 196 -11.81 10.74 17.87
C TYR A 196 -12.91 10.93 16.84
N ASN A 197 -13.09 9.96 15.93
CA ASN A 197 -14.15 10.01 14.93
C ASN A 197 -15.53 10.03 15.59
N TYR A 198 -15.87 9.01 16.37
CA TYR A 198 -17.16 8.90 17.04
C TYR A 198 -17.45 10.08 17.97
N GLY A 199 -16.49 10.45 18.81
CA GLY A 199 -16.67 11.47 19.84
C GLY A 199 -16.89 12.88 19.30
N ILE A 200 -16.19 13.26 18.21
CA ILE A 200 -16.32 14.59 17.61
C ILE A 200 -17.61 14.71 16.80
N TYR A 201 -17.97 13.68 16.03
CA TYR A 201 -19.19 13.69 15.22
C TYR A 201 -20.46 13.59 16.07
N ASN A 202 -20.46 12.76 17.12
CA ASN A 202 -21.62 12.57 17.99
C ASN A 202 -21.65 13.51 19.19
N GLY A 203 -20.70 14.45 19.32
CA GLY A 203 -20.44 15.23 20.52
C GLY A 203 -21.64 15.96 21.14
N MET A 204 -22.65 16.34 20.37
CA MET A 204 -23.87 16.99 20.89
C MET A 204 -24.85 16.02 21.55
N SER A 205 -24.76 14.73 21.23
CA SER A 205 -25.62 13.66 21.75
C SER A 205 -25.00 12.90 22.94
N LEU A 206 -23.75 13.23 23.30
CA LEU A 206 -23.04 12.58 24.39
C LEU A 206 -23.47 13.15 25.75
N PRO A 207 -23.46 12.33 26.83
CA PRO A 207 -23.73 12.81 28.18
C PRO A 207 -22.73 13.89 28.60
N LYS A 208 -23.16 14.85 29.43
CA LYS A 208 -22.23 15.84 30.00
C LYS A 208 -21.19 15.14 30.87
N THR A 209 -20.10 15.82 31.18
CA THR A 209 -19.00 15.25 31.98
C THR A 209 -19.42 14.84 33.39
N GLU A 210 -20.48 15.45 33.94
CA GLU A 210 -21.05 15.14 35.25
C GLU A 210 -21.99 13.92 35.22
N ASP A 211 -22.51 13.58 34.04
CA ASP A 211 -23.41 12.45 33.86
C ASP A 211 -22.62 11.13 33.65
N PRO A 212 -23.23 9.97 33.96
CA PRO A 212 -22.64 8.67 33.65
C PRO A 212 -22.24 8.58 32.17
N SER A 213 -21.00 8.16 31.92
CA SER A 213 -20.46 8.05 30.58
C SER A 213 -21.26 7.07 29.73
N LYS A 214 -21.43 7.39 28.45
CA LYS A 214 -22.00 6.47 27.47
C LYS A 214 -20.91 5.47 27.06
N ILE A 215 -21.13 4.17 27.31
CA ILE A 215 -20.16 3.13 26.98
C ILE A 215 -20.49 2.56 25.60
N VAL A 216 -19.53 2.59 24.68
CA VAL A 216 -19.69 2.07 23.32
C VAL A 216 -18.65 0.97 23.07
N ALA A 217 -19.10 -0.16 22.55
CA ALA A 217 -18.24 -1.23 22.07
C ALA A 217 -17.93 -1.02 20.59
N PHE A 218 -16.65 -0.91 20.23
CA PHE A 218 -16.21 -0.91 18.84
C PHE A 218 -15.60 -2.24 18.49
N ILE A 219 -16.07 -2.87 17.42
CA ILE A 219 -15.53 -4.12 16.89
C ILE A 219 -14.98 -3.86 15.48
N ASP A 220 -13.66 -3.87 15.36
CA ASP A 220 -12.95 -3.74 14.09
C ASP A 220 -12.68 -5.13 13.49
N CYS A 221 -13.43 -5.46 12.45
CA CYS A 221 -13.29 -6.70 11.70
C CYS A 221 -12.43 -6.45 10.46
N GLY A 222 -11.13 -6.36 10.67
CA GLY A 222 -10.13 -6.14 9.62
C GLY A 222 -9.88 -7.35 8.72
N HIS A 223 -8.84 -7.23 7.90
CA HIS A 223 -8.43 -8.30 6.97
C HIS A 223 -7.58 -9.38 7.67
N SER A 224 -6.58 -8.99 8.46
CA SER A 224 -5.65 -9.93 9.12
C SER A 224 -5.98 -10.22 10.58
N CYS A 225 -6.72 -9.33 11.24
CA CYS A 225 -7.07 -9.46 12.64
C CYS A 225 -8.48 -8.92 12.90
N ILE A 226 -9.03 -9.28 14.06
CA ILE A 226 -10.21 -8.63 14.63
C ILE A 226 -9.82 -8.03 15.98
N GLN A 227 -10.19 -6.77 16.18
CA GLN A 227 -9.93 -6.02 17.40
C GLN A 227 -11.26 -5.55 18.01
N SER A 228 -11.30 -5.43 19.34
CA SER A 228 -12.43 -4.85 20.04
C SER A 228 -11.96 -3.91 21.13
N SER A 229 -12.77 -2.90 21.41
CA SER A 229 -12.50 -1.94 22.47
C SER A 229 -13.80 -1.44 23.10
N LEU A 230 -13.80 -1.24 24.41
CA LEU A 230 -14.85 -0.54 25.14
C LEU A 230 -14.37 0.87 25.45
N ILE A 231 -15.15 1.87 25.05
CA ILE A 231 -14.78 3.28 25.23
C ILE A 231 -15.95 4.01 25.88
N ALA A 232 -15.67 4.68 27.00
CA ALA A 232 -16.59 5.57 27.69
C ALA A 232 -16.51 6.97 27.07
N PHE A 233 -17.66 7.56 26.76
CA PHE A 233 -17.77 8.89 26.17
C PHE A 233 -18.58 9.85 27.04
N ASN A 234 -18.09 11.08 27.14
CA ASN A 234 -18.80 12.28 27.57
C ASN A 234 -18.54 13.40 26.54
N VAL A 235 -19.24 14.52 26.65
CA VAL A 235 -18.98 15.69 25.78
C VAL A 235 -17.51 16.10 25.90
N GLY A 236 -16.79 16.10 24.77
CA GLY A 236 -15.38 16.53 24.71
C GLY A 236 -14.38 15.59 25.37
N ARG A 237 -14.78 14.41 25.85
CA ARG A 237 -13.88 13.45 26.49
C ARG A 237 -14.24 12.01 26.14
N ALA A 238 -13.22 11.19 25.94
CA ALA A 238 -13.36 9.75 25.88
C ALA A 238 -12.28 9.05 26.72
N LYS A 239 -12.60 7.85 27.21
CA LYS A 239 -11.67 6.99 27.93
C LYS A 239 -11.79 5.56 27.41
N VAL A 240 -10.70 5.00 26.95
CA VAL A 240 -10.61 3.59 26.59
C VAL A 240 -10.57 2.77 27.88
N ILE A 241 -11.53 1.87 28.04
CA ILE A 241 -11.69 1.07 29.26
C ILE A 241 -10.94 -0.25 29.13
N SER A 242 -11.14 -0.93 28.00
CA SER A 242 -10.58 -2.25 27.74
C SER A 242 -10.43 -2.46 26.24
N ALA A 243 -9.48 -3.30 25.86
CA ALA A 243 -9.29 -3.75 24.49
C ALA A 243 -8.96 -5.25 24.46
N ALA A 244 -9.47 -5.95 23.44
CA ALA A 244 -9.15 -7.34 23.14
C ALA A 244 -8.90 -7.51 21.64
N HIS A 245 -8.17 -8.55 21.25
CA HIS A 245 -7.84 -8.80 19.85
C HIS A 245 -7.71 -10.30 19.60
N SER A 246 -7.82 -10.68 18.34
CA SER A 246 -7.45 -12.00 17.85
C SER A 246 -6.76 -11.85 16.50
N ILE A 247 -5.49 -12.28 16.45
CA ILE A 247 -4.64 -12.26 15.24
C ILE A 247 -4.86 -13.50 14.35
N GLU A 248 -5.65 -14.46 14.83
CA GLU A 248 -5.94 -15.73 14.14
C GLU A 248 -7.33 -15.76 13.49
N VAL A 249 -7.93 -14.59 13.31
CA VAL A 249 -9.24 -14.40 12.68
C VAL A 249 -9.27 -13.07 11.95
N GLY A 250 -9.88 -13.04 10.77
CA GLY A 250 -9.93 -11.89 9.88
C GLY A 250 -10.39 -12.30 8.48
N GLY A 251 -10.63 -11.33 7.61
CA GLY A 251 -11.08 -11.55 6.23
C GLY A 251 -10.23 -12.57 5.46
N HIS A 252 -8.91 -12.54 5.67
CA HIS A 252 -7.93 -13.43 5.08
C HIS A 252 -8.15 -14.91 5.45
N TYR A 253 -8.44 -15.19 6.73
CA TYR A 253 -8.65 -16.57 7.18
C TYR A 253 -9.92 -17.17 6.57
N PHE A 254 -10.95 -16.37 6.33
CA PHE A 254 -12.14 -16.80 5.59
C PHE A 254 -11.84 -17.06 4.11
N ASP A 255 -10.99 -16.24 3.50
CA ASP A 255 -10.52 -16.46 2.12
C ASP A 255 -9.71 -17.76 2.01
N MET A 256 -8.86 -18.05 3.00
CA MET A 256 -8.11 -19.32 3.09
C MET A 256 -9.02 -20.54 3.14
N LEU A 257 -10.08 -20.51 3.96
CA LEU A 257 -11.01 -21.65 4.06
C LEU A 257 -11.69 -21.98 2.74
N LEU A 258 -12.13 -20.94 2.03
CA LEU A 258 -12.76 -21.10 0.72
C LEU A 258 -11.75 -21.61 -0.32
N ARG A 259 -10.54 -21.04 -0.36
CA ARG A 259 -9.46 -21.52 -1.22
C ARG A 259 -9.16 -22.99 -0.98
N ASP A 260 -8.91 -23.38 0.27
CA ASP A 260 -8.49 -24.74 0.61
C ASP A 260 -9.56 -25.76 0.23
N HIS A 261 -10.83 -25.41 0.42
CA HIS A 261 -11.96 -26.21 -0.05
C HIS A 261 -11.95 -26.41 -1.57
N PHE A 262 -11.77 -25.32 -2.34
CA PHE A 262 -11.76 -25.42 -3.80
C PHE A 262 -10.52 -26.11 -4.36
N VAL A 263 -9.35 -25.97 -3.72
CA VAL A 263 -8.14 -26.70 -4.12
C VAL A 263 -8.36 -28.21 -4.00
N VAL A 264 -8.95 -28.67 -2.89
CA VAL A 264 -9.32 -30.09 -2.71
C VAL A 264 -10.35 -30.51 -3.75
N GLN A 265 -11.42 -29.72 -3.91
CA GLN A 265 -12.49 -30.02 -4.87
C GLN A 265 -11.97 -30.11 -6.31
N PHE A 266 -11.07 -29.22 -6.72
CA PHE A 266 -10.53 -29.21 -8.07
C PHE A 266 -9.55 -30.34 -8.33
N LYS A 267 -8.78 -30.72 -7.31
CA LYS A 267 -7.93 -31.91 -7.37
C LYS A 267 -8.76 -33.18 -7.55
N GLU A 268 -9.89 -33.31 -6.84
CA GLU A 268 -10.78 -34.48 -6.95
C GLU A 268 -11.57 -34.50 -8.26
N LYS A 269 -12.15 -33.37 -8.68
CA LYS A 269 -13.07 -33.30 -9.82
C LYS A 269 -12.36 -33.21 -11.17
N TYR A 270 -11.25 -32.49 -11.24
CA TYR A 270 -10.56 -32.20 -12.51
C TYR A 270 -9.17 -32.87 -12.58
N ASN A 271 -8.73 -33.56 -11.53
CA ASN A 271 -7.39 -34.16 -11.42
C ASN A 271 -6.27 -33.13 -11.64
N ILE A 272 -6.51 -31.88 -11.24
CA ILE A 272 -5.56 -30.77 -11.36
C ILE A 272 -4.80 -30.64 -10.05
N ASP A 273 -3.51 -30.96 -10.07
CA ASP A 273 -2.62 -30.74 -8.92
C ASP A 273 -1.81 -29.46 -9.10
N VAL A 274 -2.33 -28.39 -8.50
CA VAL A 274 -1.77 -27.04 -8.54
C VAL A 274 -0.39 -26.98 -7.88
N THR A 275 -0.05 -27.92 -7.00
CA THR A 275 1.19 -27.90 -6.21
C THR A 275 2.45 -28.21 -7.02
N LYS A 276 2.31 -28.76 -8.24
CA LYS A 276 3.42 -29.27 -9.04
C LYS A 276 4.15 -28.22 -9.89
N ASN A 277 3.56 -27.04 -10.10
CA ASN A 277 4.18 -25.96 -10.88
C ASN A 277 4.03 -24.61 -10.18
N PRO A 278 5.07 -24.08 -9.53
CA PRO A 278 4.98 -22.86 -8.72
C PRO A 278 4.46 -21.62 -9.48
N LYS A 279 4.77 -21.48 -10.77
CA LYS A 279 4.34 -20.32 -11.58
C LYS A 279 2.88 -20.46 -12.02
N ALA A 280 2.48 -21.65 -12.45
CA ALA A 280 1.07 -21.91 -12.77
C ALA A 280 0.22 -21.78 -11.51
N MET A 281 0.63 -22.42 -10.42
CA MET A 281 0.04 -22.32 -9.09
C MET A 281 -0.17 -20.88 -8.63
N PHE A 282 0.82 -20.01 -8.83
CA PHE A 282 0.71 -18.59 -8.47
C PHE A 282 -0.44 -17.90 -9.19
N ARG A 283 -0.44 -17.96 -10.53
CA ARG A 283 -1.49 -17.36 -11.38
C ARG A 283 -2.86 -17.93 -11.05
N LEU A 284 -2.87 -19.22 -10.75
CA LEU A 284 -4.05 -20.00 -10.48
C LEU A 284 -4.72 -19.63 -9.17
N LEU A 285 -3.90 -19.49 -8.13
CA LEU A 285 -4.35 -19.05 -6.82
C LEU A 285 -4.77 -17.59 -6.88
N ASP A 286 -4.07 -16.71 -7.61
CA ASP A 286 -4.53 -15.33 -7.82
C ASP A 286 -5.94 -15.26 -8.42
N GLU A 287 -6.23 -16.06 -9.46
CA GLU A 287 -7.59 -16.12 -10.04
C GLU A 287 -8.61 -16.78 -9.11
N CYS A 288 -8.25 -17.89 -8.47
CA CYS A 288 -9.07 -18.54 -7.44
C CYS A 288 -9.44 -17.57 -6.34
N GLU A 289 -8.49 -16.80 -5.85
CA GLU A 289 -8.67 -15.88 -4.74
C GLU A 289 -9.46 -14.65 -5.13
N LYS A 290 -9.27 -14.10 -6.32
CA LYS A 290 -10.17 -13.06 -6.86
C LYS A 290 -11.61 -13.57 -6.87
N LYS A 291 -11.82 -14.80 -7.33
CA LYS A 291 -13.17 -15.41 -7.36
C LYS A 291 -13.68 -15.72 -5.96
N VAL A 292 -12.85 -16.22 -5.06
CA VAL A 292 -13.20 -16.50 -3.65
C VAL A 292 -13.53 -15.23 -2.89
N PHE A 293 -12.75 -14.17 -3.06
CA PHE A 293 -13.02 -12.84 -2.50
C PHE A 293 -14.35 -12.27 -3.03
N GLN A 294 -14.58 -12.36 -4.35
CA GLN A 294 -15.84 -11.98 -4.97
C GLN A 294 -17.01 -12.83 -4.44
N LEU A 295 -16.81 -14.14 -4.32
CA LEU A 295 -17.77 -15.10 -3.81
C LEU A 295 -18.13 -14.79 -2.35
N LYS A 296 -17.15 -14.51 -1.48
CA LYS A 296 -17.36 -14.06 -0.10
C LYS A 296 -18.17 -12.76 -0.06
N LYS A 297 -17.86 -11.80 -0.92
CA LYS A 297 -18.60 -10.54 -1.03
C LYS A 297 -20.04 -10.77 -1.51
N GLN A 298 -20.24 -11.63 -2.50
CA GLN A 298 -21.56 -12.01 -3.01
C GLN A 298 -22.36 -12.77 -1.95
N MET A 299 -21.74 -13.70 -1.22
CA MET A 299 -22.34 -14.43 -0.10
C MET A 299 -22.75 -13.51 1.04
N SER A 300 -22.12 -12.34 1.19
CA SER A 300 -22.54 -11.35 2.19
C SER A 300 -23.90 -10.73 1.83
N ALA A 301 -24.23 -10.62 0.54
CA ALA A 301 -25.51 -10.10 0.06
C ALA A 301 -26.56 -11.19 -0.23
N ASN A 302 -26.14 -12.33 -0.78
CA ASN A 302 -27.00 -13.43 -1.21
C ASN A 302 -26.77 -14.70 -0.37
N SER A 303 -27.84 -15.37 0.04
CA SER A 303 -27.80 -16.62 0.82
C SER A 303 -27.93 -17.89 -0.04
N GLN A 304 -28.30 -17.75 -1.31
CA GLN A 304 -28.44 -18.87 -2.25
C GLN A 304 -27.08 -19.40 -2.71
N ASN A 305 -27.11 -20.54 -3.40
CA ASN A 305 -25.92 -21.12 -4.01
C ASN A 305 -25.37 -20.17 -5.08
N ILE A 306 -24.11 -19.74 -4.93
CA ILE A 306 -23.46 -18.84 -5.88
C ILE A 306 -22.46 -19.67 -6.69
N PRO A 307 -22.71 -19.87 -7.99
CA PRO A 307 -21.74 -20.51 -8.86
C PRO A 307 -20.62 -19.53 -9.21
N PHE A 308 -19.42 -20.07 -9.41
CA PHE A 308 -18.33 -19.34 -10.05
C PHE A 308 -17.58 -20.26 -11.01
N GLN A 309 -16.98 -19.65 -12.01
CA GLN A 309 -16.19 -20.33 -13.03
C GLN A 309 -14.87 -19.59 -13.19
N ILE A 310 -13.80 -20.37 -13.36
CA ILE A 310 -12.48 -19.89 -13.75
C ILE A 310 -12.15 -20.56 -15.07
N GLU A 311 -12.05 -19.72 -16.10
CA GLU A 311 -11.69 -20.13 -17.45
C GLU A 311 -10.19 -20.39 -17.54
N CYS A 312 -9.81 -21.42 -18.31
CA CYS A 312 -8.43 -21.81 -18.57
C CYS A 312 -7.58 -21.88 -17.30
N PHE A 313 -8.10 -22.57 -16.27
CA PHE A 313 -7.48 -22.70 -14.96
C PHE A 313 -6.08 -23.34 -15.09
N MET A 314 -6.01 -24.58 -15.56
CA MET A 314 -4.72 -25.26 -15.79
C MET A 314 -4.85 -26.25 -16.94
N ASN A 315 -3.85 -26.31 -17.82
CA ASN A 315 -3.86 -27.16 -19.02
C ASN A 315 -5.11 -26.93 -19.91
N ASP A 316 -5.51 -25.67 -20.07
CA ASP A 316 -6.72 -25.25 -20.81
C ASP A 316 -8.03 -25.87 -20.29
N VAL A 317 -8.05 -26.32 -19.04
CA VAL A 317 -9.26 -26.83 -18.37
C VAL A 317 -9.95 -25.70 -17.62
N ASP A 318 -11.24 -25.52 -17.89
CA ASP A 318 -12.10 -24.67 -17.10
C ASP A 318 -12.53 -25.38 -15.81
N VAL A 319 -12.45 -24.68 -14.68
CA VAL A 319 -12.98 -25.19 -13.41
C VAL A 319 -14.22 -24.41 -13.00
N SER A 320 -15.19 -25.14 -12.47
CA SER A 320 -16.41 -24.57 -11.92
C SER A 320 -16.68 -25.12 -10.53
N GLY A 321 -17.08 -24.21 -9.66
CA GLY A 321 -17.47 -24.50 -8.28
C GLY A 321 -18.72 -23.71 -7.92
N SER A 322 -19.30 -24.04 -6.78
CA SER A 322 -20.37 -23.26 -6.19
C SER A 322 -20.27 -23.31 -4.67
N MET A 323 -20.66 -22.23 -4.01
CA MET A 323 -20.71 -22.16 -2.56
C MET A 323 -22.02 -21.55 -2.11
N GLN A 324 -22.59 -22.12 -1.05
CA GLN A 324 -23.71 -21.53 -0.35
C GLN A 324 -23.22 -20.90 0.97
N ARG A 325 -23.90 -19.83 1.41
CA ARG A 325 -23.58 -19.15 2.68
C ARG A 325 -23.56 -20.10 3.87
N THR A 326 -24.54 -21.00 4.00
CA THR A 326 -24.62 -21.97 5.10
C THR A 326 -23.40 -22.87 5.16
N GLN A 327 -22.99 -23.43 4.02
CA GLN A 327 -21.80 -24.25 3.90
C GLN A 327 -20.52 -23.46 4.26
N PHE A 328 -20.40 -22.22 3.79
CA PHE A 328 -19.29 -21.34 4.16
C PHE A 328 -19.26 -21.06 5.68
N GLU A 329 -20.42 -20.80 6.27
CA GLU A 329 -20.54 -20.53 7.71
C GLU A 329 -20.19 -21.77 8.55
N GLU A 330 -20.60 -22.96 8.11
CA GLU A 330 -20.25 -24.25 8.74
C GLU A 330 -18.74 -24.50 8.70
N MET A 331 -18.10 -24.29 7.55
CA MET A 331 -16.64 -24.41 7.41
C MET A 331 -15.88 -23.42 8.32
N GLY A 332 -16.43 -22.22 8.49
CA GLY A 332 -15.86 -21.14 9.30
C GLY A 332 -16.13 -21.22 10.80
N GLN A 333 -16.81 -22.25 11.30
CA GLN A 333 -17.28 -22.30 12.69
C GLN A 333 -16.18 -22.08 13.74
N HIS A 334 -14.99 -22.63 13.51
CA HIS A 334 -13.83 -22.44 14.40
C HIS A 334 -13.31 -20.99 14.41
N LEU A 335 -13.40 -20.26 13.29
CA LEU A 335 -13.03 -18.84 13.24
C LEU A 335 -14.07 -17.99 13.98
N PHE A 336 -15.35 -18.31 13.83
CA PHE A 336 -16.44 -17.64 14.56
C PHE A 336 -16.32 -17.82 16.07
N GLU A 337 -15.91 -18.99 16.54
CA GLU A 337 -15.66 -19.25 17.95
C GLU A 337 -14.54 -18.37 18.53
N LYS A 338 -13.48 -18.12 17.75
CA LYS A 338 -12.40 -17.20 18.15
C LYS A 338 -12.91 -15.77 18.36
N ILE A 339 -13.94 -15.34 17.61
CA ILE A 339 -14.59 -14.03 17.82
C ILE A 339 -15.30 -14.01 19.17
N ASN A 340 -16.06 -15.05 19.52
CA ASN A 340 -16.72 -15.17 20.83
C ASN A 340 -15.71 -15.11 21.99
N LEU A 341 -14.61 -15.87 21.89
CA LEU A 341 -13.56 -15.88 22.91
C LEU A 341 -12.93 -14.50 23.09
N MET A 342 -12.71 -13.77 22.00
CA MET A 342 -12.17 -12.42 22.02
C MET A 342 -13.15 -11.43 22.67
N LEU A 343 -14.44 -11.51 22.36
CA LEU A 343 -15.48 -10.68 22.99
C LEU A 343 -15.62 -10.98 24.49
N LYS A 344 -15.55 -12.26 24.88
CA LYS A 344 -15.53 -12.65 26.30
C LYS A 344 -14.34 -12.05 27.03
N ALA A 345 -13.14 -12.15 26.45
CA ALA A 345 -11.93 -11.56 27.02
C ALA A 345 -12.02 -10.02 27.15
N LEU A 346 -12.76 -9.33 26.26
CA LEU A 346 -12.99 -7.89 26.36
C LEU A 346 -13.77 -7.53 27.63
N ILE A 347 -14.87 -8.26 27.90
CA ILE A 347 -15.76 -8.07 29.05
C ILE A 347 -15.06 -8.45 30.35
N ASP A 348 -14.39 -9.61 30.37
CA ASP A 348 -13.69 -10.11 31.55
C ASP A 348 -12.60 -9.12 32.01
N LYS A 349 -11.91 -8.47 31.06
CA LYS A 349 -10.90 -7.45 31.36
C LYS A 349 -11.49 -6.10 31.79
N SER A 350 -12.67 -5.73 31.29
CA SER A 350 -13.27 -4.43 31.58
C SER A 350 -14.00 -4.39 32.93
N GLN A 351 -14.42 -5.56 33.44
CA GLN A 351 -15.26 -5.68 34.63
C GLN A 351 -16.59 -4.93 34.51
N ILE A 352 -17.08 -4.72 33.27
CA ILE A 352 -18.34 -4.05 32.97
C ILE A 352 -19.38 -5.10 32.58
N ASN A 353 -20.64 -4.93 33.03
CA ASN A 353 -21.71 -5.81 32.61
C ASN A 353 -22.14 -5.47 31.17
N ILE A 354 -22.53 -6.49 30.41
CA ILE A 354 -22.98 -6.31 29.02
C ILE A 354 -24.17 -5.34 28.93
N GLU A 355 -25.03 -5.31 29.96
CA GLU A 355 -26.20 -4.45 30.06
C GLU A 355 -25.84 -2.95 30.13
N ASP A 356 -24.67 -2.61 30.68
CA ASP A 356 -24.19 -1.23 30.83
C ASP A 356 -23.63 -0.65 29.51
N ILE A 357 -23.32 -1.51 28.53
CA ILE A 357 -22.82 -1.10 27.23
C ILE A 357 -23.99 -0.49 26.46
N SER A 358 -23.91 0.80 26.12
CA SER A 358 -25.01 1.53 25.48
C SER A 358 -25.21 1.10 24.02
N ASP A 359 -24.15 1.15 23.22
CA ASP A 359 -24.16 0.88 21.78
C ASP A 359 -23.01 -0.05 21.36
N VAL A 360 -23.21 -0.77 20.25
CA VAL A 360 -22.19 -1.60 19.62
C VAL A 360 -22.00 -1.11 18.19
N GLU A 361 -20.79 -0.68 17.83
CA GLU A 361 -20.43 -0.19 16.49
C GLU A 361 -19.48 -1.19 15.83
N ILE A 362 -19.75 -1.53 14.57
CA ILE A 362 -18.94 -2.47 13.78
C ILE A 362 -18.28 -1.77 12.59
N ILE A 363 -16.96 -1.90 12.50
CA ILE A 363 -16.14 -1.36 11.41
C ILE A 363 -15.24 -2.45 10.81
N GLY A 364 -14.52 -2.13 9.75
CA GLY A 364 -13.67 -3.06 9.04
C GLY A 364 -14.42 -3.89 7.99
N GLY A 365 -13.74 -4.24 6.90
CA GLY A 365 -14.38 -4.84 5.74
C GLY A 365 -14.99 -6.22 5.97
N SER A 366 -14.47 -7.00 6.93
CA SER A 366 -14.95 -8.34 7.25
C SER A 366 -16.24 -8.33 8.07
N SER A 367 -16.57 -7.19 8.71
CA SER A 367 -17.83 -7.03 9.47
C SER A 367 -19.09 -7.21 8.60
N ARG A 368 -18.94 -7.18 7.26
CA ARG A 368 -20.01 -7.39 6.29
C ARG A 368 -20.48 -8.84 6.19
N ILE A 369 -19.70 -9.79 6.72
CA ILE A 369 -20.11 -11.19 6.82
C ILE A 369 -21.30 -11.27 7.80
N PRO A 370 -22.50 -11.71 7.35
CA PRO A 370 -23.71 -11.69 8.18
C PRO A 370 -23.57 -12.46 9.50
N ARG A 371 -22.87 -13.60 9.46
CA ARG A 371 -22.61 -14.41 10.66
C ARG A 371 -21.84 -13.67 11.74
N ILE A 372 -20.87 -12.83 11.38
CA ILE A 372 -20.12 -12.00 12.34
C ILE A 372 -21.06 -11.01 13.04
N LYS A 373 -21.94 -10.34 12.28
CA LYS A 373 -22.94 -9.42 12.85
C LYS A 373 -23.89 -10.13 13.81
N GLN A 374 -24.33 -11.34 13.47
CA GLN A 374 -25.20 -12.15 14.34
C GLN A 374 -24.50 -12.55 15.63
N ILE A 375 -23.24 -12.97 15.57
CA ILE A 375 -22.45 -13.36 16.75
C ILE A 375 -22.28 -12.16 17.68
N ILE A 376 -21.86 -11.02 17.15
CA ILE A 376 -21.70 -9.78 17.92
C ILE A 376 -23.05 -9.38 18.53
N GLY A 377 -24.12 -9.41 17.73
CA GLY A 377 -25.44 -9.01 18.20
C GLY A 377 -26.02 -9.93 19.28
N ALA A 378 -25.80 -11.23 19.15
CA ALA A 378 -26.18 -12.22 20.16
C ALA A 378 -25.34 -12.07 21.45
N PHE A 379 -24.03 -11.82 21.33
CA PHE A 379 -23.14 -11.65 22.47
C PHE A 379 -23.51 -10.44 23.33
N PHE A 380 -23.75 -9.29 22.70
CA PHE A 380 -24.12 -8.06 23.42
C PHE A 380 -25.62 -7.92 23.67
N ASN A 381 -26.44 -8.85 23.16
CA ASN A 381 -27.90 -8.75 23.15
C ASN A 381 -28.42 -7.41 22.56
N LYS A 382 -27.71 -6.90 21.55
CA LYS A 382 -27.93 -5.58 20.92
C LYS A 382 -27.63 -5.63 19.44
N GLU A 383 -28.42 -4.95 18.62
CA GLU A 383 -28.15 -4.88 17.18
C GLU A 383 -26.89 -4.03 16.91
N PRO A 384 -25.87 -4.57 16.21
CA PRO A 384 -24.67 -3.80 15.88
C PRO A 384 -24.97 -2.69 14.88
N ARG A 385 -24.53 -1.47 15.20
CA ARG A 385 -24.69 -0.28 14.39
C ARG A 385 -23.52 -0.08 13.44
N THR A 386 -23.83 0.63 12.36
CA THR A 386 -22.88 1.08 11.33
C THR A 386 -23.03 2.58 11.13
N THR A 387 -23.07 3.33 12.23
CA THR A 387 -23.26 4.78 12.17
C THR A 387 -22.04 5.48 11.58
N MET A 388 -20.86 4.90 11.78
CA MET A 388 -19.64 5.29 11.07
C MET A 388 -19.49 4.50 9.77
N ASN A 389 -18.84 5.12 8.78
CA ASN A 389 -18.44 4.40 7.58
C ASN A 389 -17.39 3.33 7.95
N GLN A 390 -17.69 2.08 7.59
CA GLN A 390 -16.93 0.91 8.03
C GLN A 390 -15.52 0.84 7.45
N ASP A 391 -15.24 1.51 6.33
CA ASP A 391 -13.96 1.42 5.63
C ASP A 391 -13.03 2.59 5.97
N ASP A 392 -13.56 3.80 6.14
CA ASP A 392 -12.75 5.02 6.24
C ASP A 392 -12.75 5.65 7.66
N ALA A 393 -13.45 5.04 8.62
CA ALA A 393 -13.61 5.61 9.95
C ALA A 393 -12.28 5.84 10.69
N ILE A 394 -11.33 4.92 10.56
CA ILE A 394 -10.02 5.02 11.20
C ILE A 394 -9.22 6.17 10.58
N ALA A 395 -9.18 6.25 9.25
CA ALA A 395 -8.47 7.33 8.54
C ALA A 395 -9.04 8.71 8.89
N ARG A 396 -10.37 8.84 8.95
CA ARG A 396 -11.04 10.08 9.39
C ARG A 396 -10.65 10.46 10.82
N GLY A 397 -10.62 9.49 11.73
CA GLY A 397 -10.14 9.66 13.09
C GLY A 397 -8.70 10.18 13.16
N CYS A 398 -7.81 9.61 12.34
CA CYS A 398 -6.43 10.07 12.22
C CYS A 398 -6.34 11.51 11.68
N ALA A 399 -7.16 11.86 10.69
CA ALA A 399 -7.18 13.22 10.14
C ALA A 399 -7.71 14.24 11.16
N LEU A 400 -8.72 13.87 11.97
CA LEU A 400 -9.21 14.68 13.09
C LEU A 400 -8.11 14.91 14.14
N ARG A 401 -7.41 13.84 14.53
CA ARG A 401 -6.26 13.95 15.45
C ARG A 401 -5.15 14.81 14.86
N SER A 402 -4.88 14.68 13.56
CA SER A 402 -3.88 15.50 12.86
C SER A 402 -4.26 16.98 12.90
N ALA A 403 -5.53 17.32 12.67
CA ALA A 403 -6.01 18.69 12.69
C ALA A 403 -5.85 19.36 14.07
N MET A 404 -5.92 18.60 15.16
CA MET A 404 -5.73 19.12 16.53
C MET A 404 -4.30 19.57 16.82
N PHE A 405 -3.30 19.05 16.11
CA PHE A 405 -1.91 19.49 16.31
C PHE A 405 -1.63 20.89 15.75
N TYR A 406 -2.50 21.41 14.89
CA TYR A 406 -2.27 22.67 14.20
C TYR A 406 -3.23 23.77 14.67
N PRO A 407 -2.73 24.89 15.23
CA PRO A 407 -3.54 25.98 15.76
C PRO A 407 -4.45 26.68 14.74
N ILE A 408 -4.19 26.48 13.44
CA ILE A 408 -4.92 27.11 12.33
C ILE A 408 -6.39 26.65 12.30
N TYR A 409 -6.68 25.46 12.82
CA TYR A 409 -8.03 24.90 12.84
C TYR A 409 -8.61 25.05 14.24
N GLN A 410 -9.67 25.84 14.37
CA GLN A 410 -10.51 25.86 15.57
C GLN A 410 -11.34 24.57 15.62
N MET A 411 -10.71 23.49 16.04
CA MET A 411 -11.37 22.22 16.32
C MET A 411 -12.03 22.27 17.70
N LYS A 412 -13.12 21.52 17.86
CA LYS A 412 -13.70 21.29 19.19
C LYS A 412 -12.67 20.56 20.05
N GLU A 413 -12.47 21.03 21.27
CA GLU A 413 -11.60 20.34 22.22
C GLU A 413 -12.14 18.93 22.50
N PHE A 414 -11.27 17.94 22.36
CA PHE A 414 -11.60 16.55 22.64
C PHE A 414 -10.38 15.85 23.25
N THR A 415 -10.56 15.34 24.46
CA THR A 415 -9.51 14.64 25.20
C THR A 415 -9.76 13.15 25.19
N LEU A 416 -8.73 12.35 24.91
CA LEU A 416 -8.80 10.90 24.95
C LEU A 416 -7.80 10.37 25.98
N GLU A 417 -8.28 9.53 26.90
CA GLU A 417 -7.44 8.72 27.79
C GLU A 417 -7.33 7.30 27.23
N ASP A 418 -6.14 6.95 26.73
CA ASP A 418 -5.85 5.61 26.20
C ASP A 418 -4.77 4.93 27.06
N PRO A 419 -5.10 3.92 27.87
CA PRO A 419 -4.11 3.22 28.71
C PRO A 419 -3.17 2.32 27.88
N PHE A 420 -3.45 2.14 26.58
CA PHE A 420 -2.63 1.36 25.66
C PHE A 420 -1.72 2.26 24.80
N GLU A 421 -1.65 3.57 25.08
CA GLU A 421 -0.69 4.44 24.42
C GLU A 421 0.72 4.10 24.92
N LEU A 422 1.57 3.62 24.00
CA LEU A 422 2.94 3.24 24.31
C LEU A 422 3.87 4.45 24.20
N ILE A 423 4.58 4.75 25.28
CA ILE A 423 5.72 5.67 25.26
C ILE A 423 6.89 4.94 24.62
N ILE A 424 7.42 5.49 23.53
CA ILE A 424 8.47 4.85 22.75
C ILE A 424 9.82 5.35 23.20
N ASP A 425 10.74 4.42 23.48
CA ASP A 425 12.12 4.77 23.78
C ASP A 425 12.89 5.08 22.48
N ASN A 426 13.04 6.38 22.22
CA ASN A 426 13.77 6.87 21.05
C ASN A 426 15.26 6.47 21.05
N SER A 427 15.83 6.02 22.17
CA SER A 427 17.22 5.56 22.20
C SER A 427 17.45 4.27 21.40
N LYS A 428 16.39 3.51 21.14
CA LYS A 428 16.43 2.27 20.34
C LYS A 428 16.37 2.53 18.83
N MET A 429 16.21 3.79 18.39
CA MET A 429 16.22 4.13 16.98
C MET A 429 17.58 3.83 16.33
N PRO A 430 17.61 3.60 15.00
CA PRO A 430 18.85 3.52 14.25
C PRO A 430 19.69 4.78 14.45
N ASN A 431 21.02 4.64 14.41
CA ASN A 431 21.90 5.79 14.55
C ASN A 431 21.67 6.80 13.40
N GLU A 432 21.95 8.09 13.63
CA GLU A 432 21.67 9.15 12.66
C GLU A 432 22.45 9.01 11.34
N LYS A 433 23.66 8.46 11.38
CA LYS A 433 24.51 8.28 10.18
C LYS A 433 23.91 7.25 9.22
N SER A 434 23.57 6.07 9.75
CA SER A 434 22.93 5.00 9.00
C SER A 434 21.57 5.43 8.49
N LEU A 435 20.81 6.20 9.28
CA LEU A 435 19.54 6.76 8.81
C LEU A 435 19.74 7.74 7.63
N ALA A 436 20.76 8.60 7.68
CA ALA A 436 21.06 9.53 6.59
C ALA A 436 21.46 8.82 5.29
N GLU A 437 22.21 7.72 5.38
CA GLU A 437 22.54 6.86 4.22
C GLU A 437 21.28 6.26 3.60
N LEU A 438 20.35 5.76 4.42
CA LEU A 438 19.09 5.18 3.94
C LEU A 438 18.16 6.22 3.31
N ILE A 439 18.10 7.42 3.90
CA ILE A 439 17.38 8.56 3.31
C ILE A 439 17.94 8.89 1.93
N LYS A 440 19.28 8.93 1.80
CA LYS A 440 19.94 9.18 0.51
C LYS A 440 19.57 8.12 -0.53
N ILE A 441 19.62 6.84 -0.15
CA ILE A 441 19.21 5.72 -1.02
C ILE A 441 17.76 5.91 -1.50
N GLU A 442 16.82 6.24 -0.62
CA GLU A 442 15.43 6.47 -0.99
C GLU A 442 15.27 7.67 -1.94
N ILE A 443 16.00 8.76 -1.72
CA ILE A 443 16.00 9.93 -2.61
C ILE A 443 16.51 9.56 -4.02
N ASP A 444 17.59 8.80 -4.10
CA ASP A 444 18.17 8.33 -5.36
C ASP A 444 17.19 7.43 -6.12
N MET A 445 16.49 6.54 -5.39
CA MET A 445 15.44 5.68 -5.95
C MET A 445 14.26 6.50 -6.47
N GLN A 446 13.79 7.52 -5.74
CA GLN A 446 12.75 8.43 -6.22
C GLN A 446 13.19 9.20 -7.47
N ALA A 447 14.46 9.61 -7.56
CA ALA A 447 14.99 10.27 -8.74
C ALA A 447 15.06 9.33 -9.95
N ALA A 448 15.35 8.05 -9.75
CA ALA A 448 15.27 7.04 -10.80
C ALA A 448 13.82 6.82 -11.27
N ASP A 449 12.87 6.71 -10.33
CA ASP A 449 11.46 6.53 -10.63
C ASP A 449 10.88 7.71 -11.44
N ARG A 450 11.25 8.95 -11.09
CA ARG A 450 10.89 10.16 -11.85
C ARG A 450 11.44 10.13 -13.27
N ARG A 451 12.74 9.84 -13.44
CA ARG A 451 13.39 9.73 -14.76
C ARG A 451 12.73 8.67 -15.64
N ALA A 452 12.35 7.53 -15.07
CA ALA A 452 11.65 6.48 -15.81
C ALA A 452 10.23 6.93 -16.25
N THR A 453 9.52 7.65 -15.38
CA THR A 453 8.19 8.18 -15.70
C THR A 453 8.25 9.24 -16.79
N GLU A 454 9.21 10.16 -16.72
CA GLU A 454 9.45 11.19 -17.73
C GLU A 454 9.78 10.58 -19.10
N ARG A 455 10.64 9.54 -19.13
CA ARG A 455 10.94 8.78 -20.36
C ARG A 455 9.70 8.14 -20.96
N LYS A 456 8.85 7.51 -20.13
CA LYS A 456 7.61 6.88 -20.59
C LYS A 456 6.63 7.89 -21.17
N ILE A 457 6.42 9.03 -20.50
CA ILE A 457 5.56 10.11 -21.00
C ILE A 457 6.12 10.66 -22.33
N ALA A 458 7.44 10.82 -22.43
CA ALA A 458 8.07 11.27 -23.66
C ALA A 458 7.84 10.29 -24.82
N GLU A 459 7.93 8.98 -24.56
CA GLU A 459 7.68 7.93 -25.55
C GLU A 459 6.19 7.88 -25.97
N GLU A 460 5.25 7.99 -25.03
CA GLU A 460 3.81 8.05 -25.32
C GLU A 460 3.45 9.29 -26.15
N LEU A 461 4.01 10.46 -25.82
CA LEU A 461 3.84 11.68 -26.60
C LEU A 461 4.43 11.53 -28.01
N ARG A 462 5.62 10.93 -28.13
CA ARG A 462 6.26 10.64 -29.42
C ARG A 462 5.37 9.71 -30.26
N LEU A 463 4.85 8.64 -29.69
CA LEU A 463 3.99 7.67 -30.39
C LEU A 463 2.65 8.30 -30.81
N SER A 464 2.06 9.14 -29.94
CA SER A 464 0.84 9.89 -30.26
C SER A 464 1.04 10.84 -31.44
N CYS A 465 2.15 11.59 -31.47
CA CYS A 465 2.50 12.42 -32.61
C CYS A 465 2.72 11.62 -33.88
N LEU A 466 3.42 10.48 -33.81
CA LEU A 466 3.65 9.60 -34.96
C LEU A 466 2.34 9.05 -35.53
N ASN A 467 1.41 8.59 -34.67
CA ASN A 467 0.11 8.09 -35.11
C ASN A 467 -0.75 9.17 -35.77
N GLU A 468 -0.75 10.40 -35.25
CA GLU A 468 -1.47 11.51 -35.85
C GLU A 468 -0.86 11.88 -37.22
N CYS A 469 0.47 11.95 -37.31
CA CYS A 469 1.18 12.15 -38.59
C CYS A 469 0.81 11.06 -39.60
N GLN A 470 0.80 9.81 -39.18
CA GLN A 470 0.48 8.68 -40.04
C GLN A 470 -0.99 8.70 -40.51
N THR A 471 -1.92 9.08 -39.63
CA THR A 471 -3.34 9.27 -39.99
C THR A 471 -3.50 10.36 -41.06
N VAL A 472 -2.75 11.46 -40.94
CA VAL A 472 -2.75 12.53 -41.95
C VAL A 472 -2.15 12.07 -43.27
N LEU A 473 -1.07 11.28 -43.24
CA LEU A 473 -0.46 10.71 -44.44
C LEU A 473 -1.41 9.73 -45.16
N GLU A 474 -2.05 8.82 -44.43
CA GLU A 474 -3.05 7.89 -44.98
C GLU A 474 -4.24 8.66 -45.60
N TRP A 475 -4.69 9.73 -44.94
CA TRP A 475 -5.73 10.60 -45.48
C TRP A 475 -5.28 11.30 -46.78
N LEU A 476 -4.03 11.76 -46.86
CA LEU A 476 -3.48 12.39 -48.07
C LEU A 476 -3.40 11.38 -49.24
N ASP A 477 -2.98 10.15 -48.96
CA ASP A 477 -2.90 9.07 -49.96
C ASP A 477 -4.29 8.69 -50.50
N MET A 478 -5.33 8.71 -49.65
CA MET A 478 -6.71 8.45 -50.06
C MET A 478 -7.37 9.60 -50.83
N ASN A 479 -6.84 10.82 -50.75
CA ASN A 479 -7.41 12.04 -51.33
C ASN A 479 -6.49 12.66 -52.39
N SER A 480 -5.85 11.83 -53.22
CA SER A 480 -4.78 12.21 -54.15
C SER A 480 -5.23 12.95 -55.43
N THR A 481 -6.49 13.33 -55.58
CA THR A 481 -7.00 14.06 -56.76
C THR A 481 -7.15 15.56 -56.49
N GLU A 482 -6.79 16.37 -57.49
CA GLU A 482 -6.86 17.85 -57.55
C GLU A 482 -8.22 18.40 -57.10
N LEU A 483 -8.41 18.61 -55.79
CA LEU A 483 -9.11 19.74 -55.19
C LEU A 483 -9.09 19.56 -53.67
N GLN A 484 -8.25 20.35 -53.00
CA GLN A 484 -8.63 21.22 -51.87
C GLN A 484 -7.40 21.61 -51.04
N LYS A 485 -6.62 22.56 -51.57
CA LYS A 485 -5.52 23.22 -50.85
C LYS A 485 -5.95 23.72 -49.44
N LYS A 486 -7.18 24.23 -49.32
CA LYS A 486 -7.77 24.64 -48.03
C LYS A 486 -7.99 23.48 -47.04
N GLN A 487 -8.36 22.28 -47.50
CA GLN A 487 -8.51 21.13 -46.61
C GLN A 487 -7.16 20.60 -46.12
N ILE A 488 -6.15 20.61 -47.00
CA ILE A 488 -4.77 20.25 -46.63
C ILE A 488 -4.23 21.25 -45.61
N GLU A 489 -4.44 22.56 -45.82
CA GLU A 489 -4.08 23.61 -44.85
C GLU A 489 -4.80 23.44 -43.50
N CYS A 490 -6.09 23.09 -43.50
CA CYS A 490 -6.83 22.80 -42.27
C CYS A 490 -6.28 21.56 -41.53
N ARG A 491 -5.99 20.46 -42.23
CA ARG A 491 -5.40 19.25 -41.63
C ARG A 491 -3.98 19.48 -41.12
N HIS A 492 -3.18 20.25 -41.85
CA HIS A 492 -1.86 20.67 -41.38
C HIS A 492 -1.95 21.51 -40.10
N PHE A 493 -2.90 22.44 -40.02
CA PHE A 493 -3.13 23.24 -38.82
C PHE A 493 -3.60 22.40 -37.62
N GLU A 494 -4.46 21.40 -37.85
CA GLU A 494 -4.86 20.42 -36.81
C GLU A 494 -3.67 19.61 -36.31
N LEU A 495 -2.83 19.10 -37.22
CA LEU A 495 -1.62 18.36 -36.89
C LEU A 495 -0.63 19.23 -36.10
N GLU A 496 -0.39 20.47 -36.52
CA GLU A 496 0.45 21.41 -35.78
C GLU A 496 -0.09 21.70 -34.38
N LYS A 497 -1.41 21.86 -34.23
CA LYS A 497 -2.06 22.10 -32.93
C LYS A 497 -1.85 20.92 -31.98
N HIS A 498 -1.80 19.70 -32.49
CA HIS A 498 -1.56 18.48 -31.70
C HIS A 498 -0.08 18.25 -31.41
N CYS A 499 0.79 18.37 -32.42
CA CYS A 499 2.20 17.99 -32.33
C CYS A 499 3.10 19.10 -31.74
N LYS A 500 2.83 20.40 -31.96
CA LYS A 500 3.67 21.49 -31.41
C LYS A 500 3.73 21.49 -29.88
N PRO A 501 2.62 21.34 -29.13
CA PRO A 501 2.67 21.26 -27.68
C PRO A 501 3.45 20.04 -27.16
N ALA A 502 3.33 18.90 -27.84
CA ALA A 502 4.06 17.69 -27.50
C ALA A 502 5.57 17.84 -27.76
N LEU A 503 5.95 18.38 -28.92
CA LEU A 503 7.34 18.66 -29.28
C LEU A 503 8.01 19.64 -28.31
N ASN A 504 7.29 20.70 -27.91
CA ASN A 504 7.79 21.65 -26.91
C ASN A 504 8.01 21.00 -25.53
N LYS A 505 7.12 20.08 -25.12
CA LYS A 505 7.28 19.31 -23.87
C LYS A 505 8.48 18.36 -23.95
N LEU A 506 8.71 17.72 -25.10
CA LEU A 506 9.87 16.84 -25.33
C LEU A 506 11.19 17.62 -25.33
N LEU A 507 11.23 18.77 -26.00
CA LEU A 507 12.40 19.67 -26.00
C LEU A 507 12.71 20.22 -24.59
N ALA A 508 11.68 20.58 -23.82
CA ALA A 508 11.84 21.01 -22.43
C ALA A 508 12.36 19.86 -21.53
N ALA A 509 11.86 18.64 -21.72
CA ALA A 509 12.36 17.46 -21.02
C ALA A 509 13.83 17.17 -21.36
N LYS A 510 14.22 17.27 -22.64
CA LYS A 510 15.61 17.09 -23.09
C LYS A 510 16.57 18.08 -22.40
N ASN A 511 16.20 19.36 -22.34
CA ASN A 511 17.04 20.40 -21.73
C ASN A 511 17.19 20.22 -20.20
N ASN A 512 16.21 19.63 -19.53
CA ASN A 512 16.30 19.33 -18.10
C ASN A 512 17.21 18.13 -17.81
N VAL A 513 17.24 17.11 -18.69
CA VAL A 513 18.12 15.94 -18.58
C VAL A 513 19.58 16.32 -18.83
N THR A 514 19.89 17.10 -19.87
CA THR A 514 21.26 17.57 -20.15
C THR A 514 21.82 18.48 -19.04
N ASN A 515 20.97 19.31 -18.41
CA ASN A 515 21.41 20.15 -17.29
C ASN A 515 21.69 19.33 -16.00
N GLN A 516 21.01 18.20 -15.80
CA GLN A 516 21.30 17.30 -14.67
C GLN A 516 22.56 16.45 -14.89
N GLU A 517 22.85 16.03 -16.12
CA GLU A 517 24.09 15.31 -16.46
C GLU A 517 25.33 16.22 -16.36
N ASN A 518 25.23 17.48 -16.81
CA ASN A 518 26.30 18.46 -16.67
C ASN A 518 26.58 18.87 -15.21
N ASN A 519 25.55 18.91 -14.35
CA ASN A 519 25.74 19.18 -12.91
C ASN A 519 26.37 18.00 -12.15
N ASN A 520 26.25 16.77 -12.65
CA ASN A 520 26.92 15.61 -12.06
C ASN A 520 28.38 15.46 -12.52
N GLN A 521 28.76 16.04 -13.67
CA GLN A 521 30.17 16.10 -14.09
C GLN A 521 30.93 17.27 -13.45
N ASN A 522 30.27 18.40 -13.17
CA ASN A 522 30.93 19.58 -12.60
C ASN A 522 31.12 19.56 -11.07
N ASN A 523 30.59 18.56 -10.35
CA ASN A 523 30.76 18.42 -8.90
C ASN A 523 31.98 17.56 -8.48
N ASN A 524 32.82 17.15 -9.44
CA ASN A 524 34.06 16.39 -9.16
C ASN A 524 35.35 17.23 -9.23
N GLU A 525 35.28 18.55 -9.37
CA GLU A 525 36.46 19.41 -9.29
C GLU A 525 36.21 20.58 -8.32
N GLN A 526 36.73 20.47 -7.09
CA GLN A 526 37.07 21.61 -6.25
C GLN A 526 38.59 21.61 -5.97
N PRO A 527 39.21 22.79 -5.87
CA PRO A 527 40.65 22.97 -6.06
C PRO A 527 41.42 22.67 -4.76
N MET A 528 42.53 21.94 -4.88
CA MET A 528 43.52 21.78 -3.82
C MET A 528 44.82 22.46 -4.22
N GLN A 529 45.36 23.21 -3.26
CA GLN A 529 46.50 24.12 -3.35
C GLN A 529 47.83 23.44 -3.66
N ASP A 530 48.66 24.19 -4.40
CA ASP A 530 50.13 24.20 -4.51
C ASP A 530 50.94 23.06 -3.87
N ASN A 531 51.66 22.33 -4.72
CA ASN A 531 53.06 21.94 -4.47
C ASN A 531 53.76 21.64 -5.80
N GLU A 532 54.86 22.36 -6.05
CA GLU A 532 55.78 22.18 -7.17
C GLU A 532 56.46 20.80 -7.13
N VAL A 533 56.29 19.99 -8.19
CA VAL A 533 57.34 19.09 -8.68
C VAL A 533 57.20 18.98 -10.21
N THR A 534 58.20 19.48 -10.92
CA THR A 534 58.43 19.28 -12.36
C THR A 534 58.85 17.84 -12.64
N PHE A 535 58.29 17.17 -13.65
CA PHE A 535 59.02 16.26 -14.57
C PHE A 535 58.14 15.85 -15.77
N GLU A 536 58.64 16.21 -16.96
CA GLU A 536 58.67 15.55 -18.28
C GLU A 536 57.41 14.90 -18.90
N GLU A 537 57.13 15.37 -20.12
CA GLU A 537 56.20 14.83 -21.11
C GLU A 537 56.65 13.45 -21.62
N GLU A 538 55.78 12.44 -21.51
CA GLU A 538 55.81 11.30 -22.43
C GLU A 538 54.41 11.08 -23.03
N ASN A 539 54.35 11.24 -24.35
CA ASN A 539 53.23 10.89 -25.22
C ASN A 539 53.01 9.37 -25.21
N ILE A 540 51.81 8.94 -24.83
CA ILE A 540 51.28 7.62 -25.23
C ILE A 540 49.89 7.83 -25.83
N GLU A 541 49.80 7.57 -27.13
CA GLU A 541 48.58 7.47 -27.91
C GLU A 541 47.67 6.35 -27.35
N THR A 542 46.47 6.71 -26.91
CA THR A 542 45.35 5.76 -26.82
C THR A 542 44.32 6.11 -27.89
N GLN A 543 44.43 5.44 -29.03
CA GLN A 543 43.34 5.30 -29.99
C GLN A 543 42.25 4.37 -29.43
N ASN A 544 41.01 4.67 -29.83
CA ASN A 544 39.84 3.79 -29.93
C ASN A 544 39.01 3.51 -28.67
N LEU A 545 38.05 4.41 -28.39
CA LEU A 545 36.74 4.06 -27.79
C LEU A 545 35.60 5.07 -28.08
N SER A 546 35.71 5.88 -29.14
CA SER A 546 34.74 6.95 -29.46
C SER A 546 33.82 6.67 -30.65
N SER A 547 33.81 5.45 -31.19
CA SER A 547 33.09 5.12 -32.43
C SER A 547 31.71 4.47 -32.21
N ASN A 548 31.44 3.83 -31.07
CA ASN A 548 30.15 3.15 -30.85
C ASN A 548 29.04 4.06 -30.29
N THR A 549 29.36 5.06 -29.47
CA THR A 549 28.39 6.01 -28.90
C THR A 549 27.91 7.07 -29.90
N LYS A 550 28.71 7.40 -30.91
CA LYS A 550 28.28 8.32 -31.99
C LYS A 550 27.32 7.67 -32.99
N LEU A 551 27.40 6.35 -33.18
CA LEU A 551 26.52 5.63 -34.10
C LEU A 551 25.12 5.37 -33.53
N GLU A 552 24.99 5.21 -32.21
CA GLU A 552 23.67 5.14 -31.55
C GLU A 552 22.99 6.51 -31.48
N ASN A 553 23.73 7.59 -31.16
CA ASN A 553 23.18 8.95 -31.15
C ASN A 553 22.71 9.42 -32.53
N ASN A 554 23.43 9.06 -33.59
CA ASN A 554 23.02 9.42 -34.96
C ASN A 554 21.82 8.61 -35.46
N LYS A 555 21.57 7.40 -34.92
CA LYS A 555 20.35 6.62 -35.24
C LYS A 555 19.11 7.21 -34.59
N THR A 556 19.22 7.67 -33.33
CA THR A 556 18.10 8.35 -32.62
C THR A 556 17.83 9.75 -33.16
N GLU A 557 18.83 10.48 -33.66
CA GLU A 557 18.60 11.77 -34.34
C GLU A 557 17.84 11.59 -35.65
N MET A 558 18.22 10.62 -36.48
CA MET A 558 17.61 10.39 -37.80
C MET A 558 16.19 9.80 -37.72
N GLU A 559 15.85 9.11 -36.61
CA GLU A 559 14.49 8.64 -36.29
C GLU A 559 13.61 9.69 -35.59
N MET A 560 14.17 10.81 -35.14
CA MET A 560 13.40 11.94 -34.59
C MET A 560 13.17 13.05 -35.62
N GLU A 561 14.05 13.17 -36.62
CA GLU A 561 13.92 14.13 -37.72
C GLU A 561 12.96 13.63 -38.83
N LYS A 562 12.79 12.31 -38.96
CA LYS A 562 11.68 11.68 -39.69
C LYS A 562 10.45 11.56 -38.79
#